data_AF-A0A2M8R692-F1
#
_entry.id   AF-A0A2M8R692-F1
#
_cell.length_a   1.000
_cell.length_b   1.000
_cell.length_c   1.000
_cell.angle_alpha   90.00
_cell.angle_beta   90.00
_cell.angle_gamma   90.00
#
_symmetry.space_group_name_H-M   'P 1'
#
loop_
_entity.id
_entity.type
_entity.pdbx_description
1 polymer ?
#
loop_
_entity_poly.entity_id
_entity_poly.type
_entity_poly.pdbx_seq_one_letter_code
_entity_poly.pdbx_strand_id
1 'polypeptide(L)'
;MSLPFRNEIDITVWLSAGTIADVAIQPRSRPPLTRLFAGKPAASLLPVLPRLFSLCSVAHQVTFLSAVEAAQGQEATQATVRRRVMAVVAERLTELLRGLFVGRLALDGASAAAVRAMMQASTGLGGASDAVPEALRREAVAQIKAALRALGIAEGQALAPGSALAAYVARCDGEVSWQPLGEQSFLTAADDLDIVTRLLADGAAYSDAPELCGKIPETGVWARRAQREPVSSAGPAARFKARIAEAARLCAWLDDGGEDPEDGVVASYRLGAGKGAAAVECARGRLYHAVALDDEDRIVSFEFLAPTEWNFHARGPLVRSLKGAMLAAGRQGQEAVRTLVGSFDPCVGFSLSFREAGHA
;
A
#
# COMPACT_ATOMS: atom_id res chain seq x y z
N MET A 1 31.83 1.36 1.13
CA MET A 1 31.29 2.55 0.43
C MET A 1 29.82 2.65 0.77
N SER A 2 29.37 3.69 1.49
CA SER A 2 27.95 3.90 1.76
C SER A 2 27.27 4.26 0.43
N LEU A 3 26.32 3.44 -0.03
CA LEU A 3 25.49 3.81 -1.17
C LEU A 3 24.76 5.14 -0.84
N PRO A 4 24.61 6.06 -1.80
CA PRO A 4 23.86 7.29 -1.58
C PRO A 4 22.40 6.95 -1.25
N PHE A 5 21.80 7.67 -0.30
CA PHE A 5 20.39 7.52 0.04
C PHE A 5 19.52 7.77 -1.21
N ARG A 6 18.77 6.75 -1.63
CA ARG A 6 17.86 6.80 -2.78
C ARG A 6 16.45 6.47 -2.34
N ASN A 7 15.53 7.43 -2.39
CA ASN A 7 14.11 7.20 -2.14
C ASN A 7 13.37 6.85 -3.45
N GLU A 8 13.91 5.89 -4.19
CA GLU A 8 13.42 5.42 -5.50
C GLU A 8 13.71 3.92 -5.63
N ILE A 9 12.88 3.21 -6.39
CA ILE A 9 13.08 1.79 -6.73
C ILE A 9 13.62 1.70 -8.16
N ASP A 10 14.75 1.05 -8.37
CA ASP A 10 15.29 0.83 -9.72
C ASP A 10 14.93 -0.57 -10.20
N ILE A 11 14.29 -0.68 -11.36
CA ILE A 11 13.88 -1.95 -11.95
C ILE A 11 14.58 -2.11 -13.30
N THR A 12 15.33 -3.21 -13.43
CA THR A 12 15.97 -3.60 -14.70
C THR A 12 15.27 -4.83 -15.24
N VAL A 13 14.83 -4.76 -16.49
CA VAL A 13 14.15 -5.84 -17.21
C VAL A 13 15.06 -6.34 -18.32
N TRP A 14 15.39 -7.64 -18.31
CA TRP A 14 16.12 -8.28 -19.39
C TRP A 14 15.15 -9.01 -20.32
N LEU A 15 15.30 -8.76 -21.62
CA LEU A 15 14.50 -9.35 -22.67
C LEU A 15 15.31 -10.41 -23.44
N SER A 16 14.66 -11.49 -23.83
CA SER A 16 15.19 -12.48 -24.77
C SER A 16 14.10 -12.76 -25.79
N ALA A 17 14.32 -12.38 -27.05
CA ALA A 17 13.35 -12.51 -28.14
C ALA A 17 11.95 -11.96 -27.77
N GLY A 18 11.90 -10.79 -27.13
CA GLY A 18 10.66 -10.13 -26.69
C GLY A 18 10.04 -10.69 -25.41
N THR A 19 10.56 -11.77 -24.84
CA THR A 19 10.10 -12.32 -23.55
C THR A 19 10.94 -11.77 -22.41
N ILE A 20 10.32 -11.39 -21.28
CA ILE A 20 11.05 -11.01 -20.07
C ILE A 20 11.74 -12.25 -19.48
N ALA A 21 13.05 -12.35 -19.72
CA ALA A 21 13.89 -13.44 -19.24
C ALA A 21 14.21 -13.27 -17.73
N ASP A 22 14.51 -12.05 -17.32
CA ASP A 22 14.81 -11.75 -15.92
C ASP A 22 14.45 -10.33 -15.51
N VAL A 23 14.32 -10.12 -14.20
CA VAL A 23 14.03 -8.82 -13.59
C VAL A 23 14.86 -8.68 -12.33
N ALA A 24 15.60 -7.58 -12.23
CA ALA A 24 16.28 -7.17 -11.01
C ALA A 24 15.58 -5.94 -10.44
N ILE A 25 15.31 -5.99 -9.14
CA ILE A 25 14.83 -4.84 -8.39
C ILE A 25 15.92 -4.45 -7.40
N GLN A 26 16.36 -3.21 -7.47
CA GLN A 26 17.08 -2.55 -6.40
C GLN A 26 16.06 -1.77 -5.56
N PRO A 27 15.77 -2.21 -4.32
CA PRO A 27 14.82 -1.53 -3.45
C PRO A 27 15.30 -0.12 -3.09
N ARG A 28 14.36 0.70 -2.63
CA ARG A 28 14.68 2.02 -2.06
C ARG A 28 15.59 1.89 -0.84
N SER A 29 16.39 2.92 -0.60
CA SER A 29 17.06 3.10 0.70
C SER A 29 16.05 3.46 1.77
N ARG A 30 16.08 2.72 2.88
CA ARG A 30 15.25 3.05 4.04
C ARG A 30 16.02 3.97 4.99
N PRO A 31 15.35 5.00 5.56
CA PRO A 31 15.99 5.83 6.57
C PRO A 31 16.33 4.97 7.80
N PRO A 32 17.53 5.11 8.41
CA PRO A 32 17.94 4.30 9.56
C PRO A 32 17.21 4.76 10.83
N LEU A 33 15.91 4.50 10.92
CA LEU A 33 15.03 5.10 11.93
C LEU A 33 15.38 4.68 13.35
N THR A 34 15.85 3.44 13.58
CA THR A 34 16.39 3.04 14.89
C THR A 34 17.44 4.05 15.39
N ARG A 35 18.43 4.38 14.55
CA ARG A 35 19.48 5.35 14.92
C ARG A 35 18.92 6.77 15.10
N LEU A 36 17.95 7.17 14.28
CA LEU A 36 17.38 8.52 14.33
C LEU A 36 16.42 8.72 15.51
N PHE A 37 15.82 7.65 16.01
CA PHE A 37 14.81 7.68 17.07
C PHE A 37 15.39 7.31 18.44
N ALA A 38 16.50 6.57 18.49
CA ALA A 38 17.15 6.15 19.73
C ALA A 38 17.31 7.29 20.76
N GLY A 39 16.93 7.01 22.01
CA GLY A 39 17.01 7.93 23.16
C GLY A 39 15.92 9.01 23.19
N LYS A 40 15.07 9.12 22.16
CA LYS A 40 13.98 10.10 22.12
C LYS A 40 12.74 9.57 22.83
N PRO A 41 12.00 10.41 23.56
CA PRO A 41 10.69 10.03 24.09
C PRO A 41 9.74 9.64 22.94
N ALA A 42 9.04 8.51 23.05
CA ALA A 42 8.16 8.01 21.99
C ALA A 42 7.11 9.05 21.55
N ALA A 43 6.51 9.77 22.51
CA ALA A 43 5.52 10.81 22.24
C ALA A 43 6.04 11.95 21.34
N SER A 44 7.34 12.25 21.38
CA SER A 44 7.95 13.33 20.57
C SER A 44 8.02 12.98 19.07
N LEU A 45 7.89 11.70 18.71
CA LEU A 45 8.06 11.21 17.34
C LEU A 45 6.76 11.18 16.54
N LEU A 46 5.60 11.12 17.20
CA LEU A 46 4.29 11.16 16.55
C LEU A 46 4.13 12.30 15.52
N PRO A 47 4.44 13.57 15.83
CA PRO A 47 4.31 14.66 14.86
C PRO A 47 5.38 14.64 13.76
N VAL A 48 6.41 13.80 13.88
CA VAL A 48 7.49 13.65 12.89
C VAL A 48 7.09 12.67 11.79
N LEU A 49 6.34 11.62 12.12
CA LEU A 49 5.98 10.54 11.19
C LEU A 49 5.32 11.02 9.88
N PRO A 50 4.38 12.00 9.89
CA PRO A 50 3.78 12.48 8.64
C PRO A 50 4.77 13.07 7.64
N ARG A 51 5.91 13.62 8.12
CA ARG A 51 6.96 14.18 7.27
C ARG A 51 7.86 13.09 6.66
N LEU A 52 7.95 11.94 7.32
CA LEU A 52 8.71 10.78 6.84
C LEU A 52 7.89 9.92 5.88
N PHE A 53 6.57 9.84 6.11
CA PHE A 53 5.66 8.95 5.40
C PHE A 53 4.45 9.72 4.87
N SER A 54 4.65 10.56 3.86
CA SER A 54 3.64 11.51 3.37
C SER A 54 2.41 10.87 2.72
N LEU A 55 2.54 9.67 2.13
CA LEU A 55 1.43 8.98 1.46
C LEU A 55 0.59 8.08 2.38
N CYS A 56 1.13 7.63 3.51
CA CYS A 56 0.43 6.75 4.47
C CYS A 56 0.60 7.30 5.90
N SER A 57 0.53 8.61 6.06
CA SER A 57 0.89 9.31 7.29
C SER A 57 0.04 8.89 8.50
N VAL A 58 -1.25 8.66 8.31
CA VAL A 58 -2.20 8.22 9.33
C VAL A 58 -1.93 6.78 9.70
N ALA A 59 -1.77 5.89 8.71
CA ALA A 59 -1.43 4.50 8.97
C ALA A 59 -0.12 4.38 9.77
N HIS A 60 0.92 5.13 9.41
CA HIS A 60 2.17 5.13 10.17
C HIS A 60 2.01 5.65 11.60
N GLN A 61 1.25 6.73 11.81
CA GLN A 61 0.97 7.24 13.16
C GLN A 61 0.19 6.24 14.01
N VAL A 62 -0.88 5.64 13.46
CA VAL A 62 -1.71 4.65 14.14
C VAL A 62 -0.89 3.39 14.47
N THR A 63 -0.06 2.92 13.54
CA THR A 63 0.81 1.75 13.76
C THR A 63 1.82 2.05 14.87
N PHE A 64 2.50 3.21 14.81
CA PHE A 64 3.48 3.62 15.81
C PHE A 64 2.86 3.75 17.20
N LEU A 65 1.75 4.50 17.32
CA LEU A 65 1.07 4.71 18.59
C LEU A 65 0.61 3.38 19.20
N SER A 66 0.03 2.50 18.39
CA SER A 66 -0.44 1.19 18.86
C SER A 66 0.72 0.28 19.29
N ALA A 67 1.89 0.38 18.63
CA ALA A 67 3.08 -0.37 19.00
C ALA A 67 3.69 0.14 20.33
N VAL A 68 3.71 1.46 20.53
CA VAL A 68 4.19 2.10 21.76
C VAL A 68 3.28 1.74 22.94
N GLU A 69 1.97 1.85 22.78
CA GLU A 69 1.01 1.45 23.83
C GLU A 69 1.17 -0.04 24.18
N ALA A 70 1.35 -0.92 23.18
CA ALA A 70 1.61 -2.33 23.43
C ALA A 70 2.92 -2.56 24.20
N ALA A 71 3.98 -1.80 23.90
CA ALA A 71 5.26 -1.85 24.62
C ALA A 71 5.11 -1.40 26.08
N GLN A 72 4.26 -0.40 26.32
CA GLN A 72 3.91 0.12 27.64
C GLN A 72 2.92 -0.79 28.41
N GLY A 73 2.39 -1.82 27.76
CA GLY A 73 1.35 -2.68 28.33
C GLY A 73 0.01 -1.97 28.51
N GLN A 74 -0.24 -0.92 27.73
CA GLN A 74 -1.51 -0.19 27.70
C GLN A 74 -2.45 -0.81 26.66
N GLU A 75 -3.72 -0.89 27.01
CA GLU A 75 -4.78 -1.33 26.09
C GLU A 75 -5.64 -0.13 25.68
N ALA A 76 -5.80 0.05 24.36
CA ALA A 76 -6.66 1.09 23.83
C ALA A 76 -8.13 0.75 24.09
N THR A 77 -8.92 1.75 24.51
CA THR A 77 -10.38 1.58 24.64
C THR A 77 -11.01 1.24 23.28
N GLN A 78 -12.16 0.55 23.28
CA GLN A 78 -12.90 0.25 22.05
C GLN A 78 -13.21 1.51 21.22
N ALA A 79 -13.52 2.63 21.88
CA ALA A 79 -13.74 3.91 21.21
C ALA A 79 -12.48 4.42 20.50
N THR A 80 -11.30 4.28 21.12
CA THR A 80 -10.01 4.62 20.53
C THR A 80 -9.70 3.72 19.33
N VAL A 81 -9.91 2.40 19.46
CA VAL A 81 -9.72 1.44 18.37
C VAL A 81 -10.61 1.79 17.19
N ARG A 82 -11.91 2.05 17.42
CA ARG A 82 -12.85 2.45 16.35
C ARG A 82 -12.41 3.73 15.64
N ARG A 83 -11.92 4.74 16.38
CA ARG A 83 -11.37 5.98 15.78
C ARG A 83 -10.14 5.71 14.92
N ARG A 84 -9.22 4.85 15.37
CA ARG A 84 -8.03 4.45 14.59
C ARG A 84 -8.40 3.72 13.31
N VAL A 85 -9.32 2.75 13.39
CA VAL A 85 -9.83 2.02 12.22
C VAL A 85 -10.47 3.00 11.23
N MET A 86 -11.33 3.90 11.70
CA MET A 86 -11.96 4.93 10.87
C MET A 86 -10.92 5.80 10.16
N ALA A 87 -9.91 6.29 10.88
CA ALA A 87 -8.86 7.13 10.31
C ALA A 87 -8.00 6.39 9.27
N VAL A 88 -7.64 5.13 9.54
CA VAL A 88 -6.91 4.27 8.58
C VAL A 88 -7.76 4.00 7.34
N VAL A 89 -9.04 3.70 7.49
CA VAL A 89 -9.94 3.44 6.36
C VAL A 89 -10.16 4.70 5.52
N ALA A 90 -10.29 5.86 6.15
CA ALA A 90 -10.34 7.16 5.47
C ALA A 90 -9.08 7.41 4.64
N GLU A 91 -7.88 7.27 5.22
CA GLU A 91 -6.62 7.40 4.46
C GLU A 91 -6.53 6.33 3.36
N ARG A 92 -6.98 5.10 3.64
CA ARG A 92 -7.01 4.02 2.66
C ARG A 92 -7.83 4.43 1.43
N LEU A 93 -9.03 4.96 1.62
CA LEU A 93 -9.87 5.46 0.54
C LEU A 93 -9.14 6.56 -0.25
N THR A 94 -8.64 7.59 0.43
CA THR A 94 -7.91 8.71 -0.19
C THR A 94 -6.77 8.23 -1.10
N GLU A 95 -5.97 7.28 -0.62
CA GLU A 95 -4.80 6.79 -1.35
C GLU A 95 -5.15 5.84 -2.49
N LEU A 96 -6.22 5.05 -2.36
CA LEU A 96 -6.77 4.26 -3.48
C LEU A 96 -7.28 5.20 -4.58
N LEU A 97 -7.99 6.28 -4.22
CA LEU A 97 -8.45 7.28 -5.18
C LEU A 97 -7.27 7.97 -5.88
N ARG A 98 -6.26 8.41 -5.11
CA ARG A 98 -5.03 8.99 -5.67
C ARG A 98 -4.37 8.04 -6.68
N GLY A 99 -4.22 6.76 -6.34
CA GLY A 99 -3.61 5.73 -7.19
C GLY A 99 -4.42 5.36 -8.45
N LEU A 100 -5.72 5.69 -8.48
CA LEU A 100 -6.56 5.53 -9.68
C LEU A 100 -6.36 6.68 -10.67
N PHE A 101 -6.34 7.92 -10.19
CA PHE A 101 -6.62 9.07 -11.04
C PHE A 101 -5.42 9.98 -11.32
N VAL A 102 -4.44 10.05 -10.40
CA VAL A 102 -3.29 10.95 -10.56
C VAL A 102 -2.43 10.50 -11.75
N GLY A 103 -2.27 11.41 -12.73
CA GLY A 103 -1.46 11.22 -13.93
C GLY A 103 -2.10 10.38 -15.05
N ARG A 104 -3.26 9.76 -14.83
CA ARG A 104 -3.84 8.77 -15.77
C ARG A 104 -5.09 9.24 -16.51
N LEU A 105 -5.92 10.06 -15.87
CA LEU A 105 -7.25 10.45 -16.37
C LEU A 105 -7.49 11.96 -16.39
N ALA A 106 -6.53 12.76 -15.94
CA ALA A 106 -6.66 14.23 -15.85
C ALA A 106 -6.49 14.95 -17.21
N LEU A 107 -6.56 14.25 -18.34
CA LEU A 107 -6.24 14.79 -19.67
C LEU A 107 -7.44 15.40 -20.39
N ASP A 108 -8.67 15.07 -20.00
CA ASP A 108 -9.87 15.77 -20.47
C ASP A 108 -10.50 16.64 -19.35
N GLY A 109 -11.12 17.76 -19.72
CA GLY A 109 -11.57 18.78 -18.77
C GLY A 109 -12.64 18.31 -17.78
N ALA A 110 -13.52 17.40 -18.20
CA ALA A 110 -14.59 16.85 -17.38
C ALA A 110 -14.03 15.88 -16.32
N SER A 111 -13.18 14.94 -16.74
CA SER A 111 -12.48 14.02 -15.84
C SER A 111 -11.58 14.78 -14.86
N ALA A 112 -10.87 15.81 -15.31
CA ALA A 112 -10.01 16.61 -14.44
C ALA A 112 -10.79 17.35 -13.35
N ALA A 113 -11.99 17.86 -13.65
CA ALA A 113 -12.85 18.51 -12.67
C ALA A 113 -13.34 17.52 -11.60
N ALA A 114 -13.82 16.35 -12.01
CA ALA A 114 -14.28 15.30 -11.10
C ALA A 114 -13.13 14.81 -10.19
N VAL A 115 -11.93 14.59 -10.75
CA VAL A 115 -10.75 14.19 -9.97
C VAL A 115 -10.37 15.26 -8.94
N ARG A 116 -10.38 16.55 -9.30
CA ARG A 116 -10.10 17.63 -8.34
C ARG A 116 -11.12 17.67 -7.21
N ALA A 117 -12.42 17.61 -7.53
CA ALA A 117 -13.48 17.61 -6.53
C ALA A 117 -13.35 16.44 -5.55
N MET A 118 -13.08 15.24 -6.08
CA MET A 118 -12.85 14.04 -5.28
C MET A 118 -11.62 14.16 -4.37
N MET A 119 -10.48 14.66 -4.88
CA MET A 119 -9.29 14.85 -4.06
C MET A 119 -9.51 15.91 -2.98
N GLN A 120 -10.23 16.98 -3.28
CA GLN A 120 -10.62 17.99 -2.30
C GLN A 120 -11.51 17.38 -1.20
N ALA A 121 -12.57 16.66 -1.57
CA ALA A 121 -13.44 15.98 -0.63
C ALA A 121 -12.67 14.99 0.28
N SER A 122 -11.70 14.27 -0.27
CA SER A 122 -10.89 13.31 0.49
C SER A 122 -10.07 13.94 1.63
N THR A 123 -9.72 15.23 1.53
CA THR A 123 -9.07 15.95 2.62
C THR A 123 -9.98 16.14 3.85
N GLY A 124 -11.29 16.13 3.64
CA GLY A 124 -12.30 16.20 4.70
C GLY A 124 -12.50 14.90 5.47
N LEU A 125 -11.89 13.78 5.04
CA LEU A 125 -12.04 12.48 5.71
C LEU A 125 -11.14 12.30 6.95
N GLY A 126 -10.21 13.23 7.21
CA GLY A 126 -9.53 13.36 8.50
C GLY A 126 -8.07 12.96 8.55
N GLY A 127 -7.52 12.99 9.77
CA GLY A 127 -6.14 12.64 10.13
C GLY A 127 -6.09 11.81 11.43
N ALA A 128 -4.89 11.36 11.84
CA ALA A 128 -4.74 10.42 12.95
C ALA A 128 -5.15 10.96 14.35
N SER A 129 -5.16 12.29 14.52
CA SER A 129 -5.29 12.93 15.84
C SER A 129 -6.71 13.38 16.17
N ASP A 130 -7.52 13.76 15.19
CA ASP A 130 -8.82 14.40 15.42
C ASP A 130 -9.97 13.61 14.80
N ALA A 131 -11.00 13.35 15.61
CA ALA A 131 -12.22 12.72 15.14
C ALA A 131 -12.99 13.69 14.24
N VAL A 132 -13.15 13.32 12.97
CA VAL A 132 -13.98 14.10 12.03
C VAL A 132 -15.46 13.93 12.41
N PRO A 133 -16.21 15.03 12.60
CA PRO A 133 -17.65 14.98 12.80
C PRO A 133 -18.34 14.15 11.73
N GLU A 134 -19.27 13.30 12.13
CA GLU A 134 -19.94 12.36 11.22
C GLU A 134 -20.62 13.06 10.03
N ALA A 135 -21.24 14.22 10.25
CA ALA A 135 -21.87 15.00 9.19
C ALA A 135 -20.86 15.44 8.11
N LEU A 136 -19.67 15.90 8.50
CA LEU A 136 -18.63 16.32 7.55
C LEU A 136 -18.06 15.12 6.77
N ARG A 137 -17.88 13.99 7.44
CA ARG A 137 -17.47 12.74 6.80
C ARG A 137 -18.49 12.27 5.78
N ARG A 138 -19.78 12.24 6.12
CA ARG A 138 -20.86 11.86 5.18
C ARG A 138 -20.92 12.80 3.97
N GLU A 139 -20.77 14.11 4.19
CA GLU A 139 -20.72 15.08 3.09
C GLU A 139 -19.51 14.82 2.16
N ALA A 140 -18.33 14.62 2.73
CA ALA A 140 -17.13 14.28 1.95
C ALA A 140 -17.31 12.98 1.14
N VAL A 141 -17.87 11.93 1.75
CA VAL A 141 -18.16 10.67 1.06
C VAL A 141 -19.20 10.85 -0.05
N ALA A 142 -20.24 11.65 0.17
CA ALA A 142 -21.25 11.97 -0.84
C ALA A 142 -20.62 12.67 -2.06
N GLN A 143 -19.72 13.62 -1.84
CA GLN A 143 -18.97 14.31 -2.91
C GLN A 143 -18.04 13.35 -3.65
N ILE A 144 -17.35 12.44 -2.94
CA ILE A 144 -16.54 11.39 -3.56
C ILE A 144 -17.40 10.49 -4.44
N LYS A 145 -18.54 10.00 -3.93
CA LYS A 145 -19.48 9.16 -4.70
C LYS A 145 -19.98 9.89 -5.96
N ALA A 146 -20.34 11.17 -5.86
CA ALA A 146 -20.75 11.98 -7.00
C ALA A 146 -19.64 12.09 -8.06
N ALA A 147 -18.40 12.34 -7.64
CA ALA A 147 -17.25 12.39 -8.55
C ALA A 147 -16.94 11.03 -9.20
N LEU A 148 -17.03 9.93 -8.44
CA LEU A 148 -16.85 8.57 -8.98
C LEU A 148 -17.91 8.24 -10.04
N ARG A 149 -19.18 8.64 -9.81
CA ARG A 149 -20.25 8.51 -10.82
C ARG A 149 -19.94 9.32 -12.08
N ALA A 150 -19.46 10.55 -11.93
CA ALA A 150 -19.04 11.39 -13.07
C ALA A 150 -17.88 10.77 -13.87
N LEU A 151 -17.03 9.97 -13.22
CA LEU A 151 -15.93 9.22 -13.84
C LEU A 151 -16.37 7.86 -14.42
N GLY A 152 -17.65 7.53 -14.33
CA GLY A 152 -18.24 6.32 -14.90
C GLY A 152 -18.23 5.10 -13.98
N ILE A 153 -18.10 5.27 -12.67
CA ILE A 153 -18.27 4.17 -11.69
C ILE A 153 -19.73 4.15 -11.26
N ALA A 154 -20.48 3.14 -11.71
CA ALA A 154 -21.88 2.96 -11.36
C ALA A 154 -22.05 2.35 -9.95
N GLU A 155 -23.28 2.41 -9.44
CA GLU A 155 -23.67 1.66 -8.24
C GLU A 155 -23.50 0.15 -8.52
N GLY A 156 -22.78 -0.55 -7.65
CA GLY A 156 -22.41 -1.96 -7.87
C GLY A 156 -21.04 -2.20 -8.51
N GLN A 157 -20.14 -1.20 -8.53
CA GLN A 157 -18.72 -1.33 -8.93
C GLN A 157 -18.48 -1.60 -10.43
N ALA A 158 -19.54 -1.57 -11.25
CA ALA A 158 -19.43 -1.70 -12.70
C ALA A 158 -18.94 -0.40 -13.34
N LEU A 159 -18.09 -0.52 -14.36
CA LEU A 159 -17.66 0.60 -15.18
C LEU A 159 -18.68 0.85 -16.29
N ALA A 160 -19.19 2.07 -16.36
CA ALA A 160 -20.10 2.49 -17.41
C ALA A 160 -19.41 2.36 -18.79
N PRO A 161 -20.01 1.63 -19.75
CA PRO A 161 -19.47 1.54 -21.11
C PRO A 161 -19.23 2.92 -21.71
N GLY A 162 -18.08 3.10 -22.35
CA GLY A 162 -17.70 4.38 -22.96
C GLY A 162 -17.17 5.45 -22.00
N SER A 163 -17.15 5.22 -20.68
CA SER A 163 -16.49 6.13 -19.74
C SER A 163 -14.97 6.16 -19.92
N ALA A 164 -14.34 7.27 -19.55
CA ALA A 164 -12.88 7.42 -19.59
C ALA A 164 -12.18 6.32 -18.77
N LEU A 165 -12.74 5.95 -17.62
CA LEU A 165 -12.22 4.89 -16.77
C LEU A 165 -12.39 3.50 -17.38
N ALA A 166 -13.53 3.21 -18.03
CA ALA A 166 -13.72 1.95 -18.78
C ALA A 166 -12.70 1.81 -19.90
N ALA A 167 -12.51 2.87 -20.70
CA ALA A 167 -11.51 2.89 -21.77
C ALA A 167 -10.07 2.71 -21.23
N TYR A 168 -9.76 3.34 -20.10
CA TYR A 168 -8.46 3.20 -19.44
C TYR A 168 -8.21 1.75 -18.97
N VAL A 169 -9.19 1.15 -18.29
CA VAL A 169 -9.08 -0.23 -17.79
C VAL A 169 -8.99 -1.23 -18.96
N ALA A 170 -9.76 -1.03 -20.03
CA ALA A 170 -9.67 -1.85 -21.24
C ALA A 170 -8.28 -1.76 -21.90
N ARG A 171 -7.66 -0.57 -21.94
CA ARG A 171 -6.28 -0.42 -22.43
C ARG A 171 -5.25 -1.13 -21.54
N CYS A 172 -5.53 -1.25 -20.23
CA CYS A 172 -4.68 -1.99 -19.30
C CYS A 172 -4.83 -3.52 -19.43
N ASP A 173 -5.96 -4.00 -19.96
CA ASP A 173 -6.22 -5.39 -20.37
C ASP A 173 -5.51 -5.70 -21.73
N GLY A 174 -4.55 -4.87 -22.17
CA GLY A 174 -3.87 -4.97 -23.47
C GLY A 174 -3.22 -6.32 -23.76
N GLU A 175 -2.58 -6.44 -24.92
CA GLU A 175 -2.16 -7.73 -25.52
C GLU A 175 -1.17 -8.56 -24.70
N VAL A 176 -0.56 -8.00 -23.65
CA VAL A 176 0.37 -8.74 -22.79
C VAL A 176 -0.40 -9.60 -21.79
N SER A 177 -0.25 -10.91 -21.92
CA SER A 177 -0.72 -11.88 -20.92
C SER A 177 0.19 -11.87 -19.69
N TRP A 178 -0.34 -11.40 -18.56
CA TRP A 178 0.34 -11.41 -17.27
C TRP A 178 -0.04 -12.66 -16.48
N GLN A 179 0.77 -13.70 -16.58
CA GLN A 179 0.63 -14.94 -15.80
C GLN A 179 1.77 -15.01 -14.80
N PRO A 180 1.53 -14.70 -13.51
CA PRO A 180 2.58 -14.78 -12.50
C PRO A 180 3.17 -16.18 -12.42
N LEU A 181 4.49 -16.27 -12.38
CA LEU A 181 5.18 -17.54 -12.19
C LEU A 181 5.08 -18.00 -10.73
N GLY A 182 4.68 -19.26 -10.53
CA GLY A 182 4.61 -19.93 -9.24
C GLY A 182 3.30 -19.70 -8.46
N GLU A 183 3.22 -20.32 -7.28
CA GLU A 183 2.06 -20.18 -6.39
C GLU A 183 1.98 -18.75 -5.84
N GLN A 184 0.78 -18.16 -5.92
CA GLN A 184 0.50 -16.87 -5.30
C GLN A 184 0.27 -17.07 -3.81
N SER A 185 0.91 -16.24 -2.99
CA SER A 185 0.71 -16.17 -1.55
C SER A 185 0.40 -14.74 -1.15
N PHE A 186 -0.44 -14.56 -0.14
CA PHE A 186 -0.91 -13.24 0.28
C PHE A 186 -0.68 -13.04 1.77
N LEU A 187 -0.32 -11.82 2.17
CA LEU A 187 -0.21 -11.47 3.58
C LEU A 187 -1.58 -11.33 4.20
N THR A 188 -1.69 -11.82 5.43
CA THR A 188 -2.90 -11.80 6.25
C THR A 188 -2.56 -11.36 7.67
N ALA A 189 -3.60 -11.09 8.47
CA ALA A 189 -3.42 -10.81 9.89
C ALA A 189 -2.86 -12.02 10.68
N ALA A 190 -3.00 -13.24 10.16
CA ALA A 190 -2.46 -14.44 10.80
C ALA A 190 -0.92 -14.48 10.77
N ASP A 191 -0.30 -13.78 9.82
CA ASP A 191 1.16 -13.76 9.64
C ASP A 191 1.84 -12.72 10.55
N ASP A 192 1.07 -11.85 11.20
CA ASP A 192 1.59 -10.67 11.87
C ASP A 192 2.57 -11.00 12.99
N LEU A 193 2.23 -11.98 13.83
CA LEU A 193 3.03 -12.30 15.01
C LEU A 193 4.43 -12.79 14.61
N ASP A 194 4.52 -13.62 13.58
CA ASP A 194 5.79 -14.09 13.01
C ASP A 194 6.60 -12.91 12.46
N ILE A 195 5.94 -12.03 11.68
CA ILE A 195 6.59 -10.87 11.06
C ILE A 195 7.12 -9.90 12.12
N VAL A 196 6.32 -9.52 13.11
CA VAL A 196 6.75 -8.53 14.12
C VAL A 196 7.81 -9.10 15.06
N THR A 197 7.78 -10.41 15.32
CA THR A 197 8.81 -11.10 16.10
C THR A 197 10.15 -11.07 15.36
N ARG A 198 10.16 -11.39 14.06
CA ARG A 198 11.36 -11.27 13.20
C ARG A 198 11.83 -9.83 13.06
N LEU A 199 10.90 -8.89 12.90
CA LEU A 199 11.19 -7.46 12.80
C LEU A 199 11.91 -6.93 14.05
N LEU A 200 11.50 -7.39 15.24
CA LEU A 200 12.14 -7.02 16.50
C LEU A 200 13.50 -7.71 16.70
N ALA A 201 13.64 -8.96 16.28
CA ALA A 201 14.87 -9.74 16.47
C ALA A 201 15.98 -9.38 15.49
N ASP A 202 15.64 -9.21 14.20
CA ASP A 202 16.59 -9.07 13.11
C ASP A 202 16.68 -7.62 12.57
N GLY A 203 15.71 -6.76 12.92
CA GLY A 203 15.69 -5.34 12.58
C GLY A 203 15.78 -5.07 11.07
N ALA A 204 16.73 -4.22 10.69
CA ALA A 204 16.93 -3.76 9.32
C ALA A 204 17.18 -4.92 8.33
N ALA A 205 17.92 -5.95 8.75
CA ALA A 205 18.27 -7.07 7.87
C ALA A 205 17.03 -7.83 7.38
N TYR A 206 16.05 -8.05 8.27
CA TYR A 206 14.79 -8.68 7.89
C TYR A 206 13.90 -7.75 7.08
N SER A 207 13.84 -6.47 7.44
CA SER A 207 12.96 -5.52 6.77
C SER A 207 13.45 -5.05 5.39
N ASP A 208 14.75 -5.21 5.09
CA ASP A 208 15.32 -4.97 3.76
C ASP A 208 15.06 -6.13 2.78
N ALA A 209 14.87 -7.35 3.29
CA ALA A 209 14.61 -8.54 2.49
C ALA A 209 13.64 -9.50 3.23
N PRO A 210 12.37 -9.10 3.43
CA PRO A 210 11.43 -9.87 4.21
C PRO A 210 11.06 -11.19 3.51
N GLU A 211 10.99 -12.27 4.29
CA GLU A 211 10.44 -13.55 3.84
C GLU A 211 9.66 -14.22 4.98
N LEU A 212 8.66 -15.01 4.61
CA LEU A 212 7.83 -15.77 5.52
C LEU A 212 7.87 -17.24 5.10
N CYS A 213 8.58 -18.07 5.87
CA CYS A 213 8.72 -19.50 5.60
C CYS A 213 9.18 -19.80 4.16
N GLY A 214 10.17 -19.04 3.66
CA GLY A 214 10.69 -19.13 2.29
C GLY A 214 9.79 -18.56 1.20
N LYS A 215 8.62 -17.99 1.56
CA LYS A 215 7.71 -17.29 0.64
C LYS A 215 7.84 -15.79 0.78
N ILE A 216 7.50 -15.05 -0.28
CA ILE A 216 7.36 -13.59 -0.27
C ILE A 216 5.93 -13.27 -0.71
N PRO A 217 4.97 -13.25 0.23
CA PRO A 217 3.58 -12.96 -0.06
C PRO A 217 3.35 -11.54 -0.60
N GLU A 218 2.34 -11.40 -1.45
CA GLU A 218 1.84 -10.12 -1.93
C GLU A 218 0.90 -9.48 -0.91
N THR A 219 0.90 -8.16 -0.85
CA THR A 219 -0.04 -7.39 -0.03
C THR A 219 -0.64 -6.21 -0.81
N GLY A 220 -1.76 -5.69 -0.31
CA GLY A 220 -2.49 -4.58 -0.92
C GLY A 220 -3.85 -4.98 -1.47
N VAL A 221 -4.51 -4.02 -2.14
CA VAL A 221 -5.91 -4.15 -2.55
C VAL A 221 -6.21 -5.38 -3.40
N TRP A 222 -5.33 -5.74 -4.33
CA TRP A 222 -5.53 -6.92 -5.17
C TRP A 222 -5.35 -8.22 -4.37
N ALA A 223 -4.34 -8.29 -3.50
CA ALA A 223 -4.14 -9.42 -2.59
C ALA A 223 -5.34 -9.60 -1.64
N ARG A 224 -5.87 -8.51 -1.06
CA ARG A 224 -7.08 -8.54 -0.22
C ARG A 224 -8.30 -9.07 -0.97
N ARG A 225 -8.45 -8.68 -2.24
CA ARG A 225 -9.56 -9.15 -3.08
C ARG A 225 -9.39 -10.64 -3.43
N ALA A 226 -8.19 -11.05 -3.83
CA ALA A 226 -7.87 -12.44 -4.17
C ALA A 226 -8.09 -13.42 -3.01
N GLN A 227 -8.01 -12.95 -1.76
CA GLN A 227 -8.34 -13.75 -0.58
C GLN A 227 -9.85 -13.93 -0.36
N ARG A 228 -10.68 -12.98 -0.83
CA ARG A 228 -12.13 -12.98 -0.61
C ARG A 228 -12.88 -13.67 -1.74
N GLU A 229 -12.35 -13.61 -2.96
CA GLU A 229 -12.99 -14.16 -4.14
C GLU A 229 -11.97 -14.67 -5.17
N PRO A 230 -12.31 -15.70 -5.97
CA PRO A 230 -11.46 -16.16 -7.06
C PRO A 230 -11.18 -15.03 -8.05
N VAL A 231 -9.89 -14.73 -8.25
CA VAL A 231 -9.43 -13.77 -9.27
C VAL A 231 -8.96 -14.50 -10.52
N SER A 232 -9.46 -14.09 -11.68
CA SER A 232 -9.12 -14.71 -12.96
C SER A 232 -7.82 -14.17 -13.57
N SER A 233 -7.31 -13.04 -13.10
CA SER A 233 -6.05 -12.47 -13.57
C SER A 233 -5.36 -11.58 -12.53
N ALA A 234 -4.04 -11.43 -12.68
CA ALA A 234 -3.17 -10.62 -11.82
C ALA A 234 -2.58 -9.39 -12.52
N GLY A 235 -3.07 -9.11 -13.74
CA GLY A 235 -2.59 -8.01 -14.58
C GLY A 235 -3.06 -6.63 -14.06
N PRO A 236 -2.61 -5.55 -14.74
CA PRO A 236 -2.87 -4.19 -14.29
C PRO A 236 -4.37 -3.88 -14.19
N ALA A 237 -5.16 -4.29 -15.18
CA ALA A 237 -6.60 -4.09 -15.19
C ALA A 237 -7.32 -4.78 -14.02
N ALA A 238 -6.92 -5.99 -13.64
CA ALA A 238 -7.48 -6.69 -12.47
C ALA A 238 -7.20 -5.92 -11.17
N ARG A 239 -5.98 -5.39 -11.04
CA ARG A 239 -5.56 -4.56 -9.90
C ARG A 239 -6.33 -3.24 -9.86
N PHE A 240 -6.58 -2.60 -11.01
CA PHE A 240 -7.43 -1.42 -11.10
C PHE A 240 -8.88 -1.72 -10.75
N LYS A 241 -9.46 -2.81 -11.26
CA LYS A 241 -10.82 -3.28 -10.91
C LYS A 241 -10.92 -3.56 -9.40
N ALA A 242 -9.91 -4.18 -8.79
CA ALA A 242 -9.83 -4.37 -7.34
C ALA A 242 -9.84 -3.04 -6.57
N ARG A 243 -9.06 -2.05 -7.03
CA ARG A 243 -8.99 -0.72 -6.43
C ARG A 243 -10.32 0.04 -6.51
N ILE A 244 -11.01 0.00 -7.66
CA ILE A 244 -12.33 0.60 -7.84
C ILE A 244 -13.35 -0.04 -6.91
N ALA A 245 -13.38 -1.38 -6.88
CA ALA A 245 -14.28 -2.14 -6.01
C ALA A 245 -14.05 -1.80 -4.53
N GLU A 246 -12.79 -1.77 -4.08
CA GLU A 246 -12.47 -1.41 -2.70
C GLU A 246 -12.86 0.03 -2.39
N ALA A 247 -12.57 1.00 -3.25
CA ALA A 247 -12.96 2.40 -3.03
C ALA A 247 -14.48 2.56 -2.86
N ALA A 248 -15.27 1.91 -3.72
CA ALA A 248 -16.74 1.93 -3.62
C ALA A 248 -17.24 1.30 -2.31
N ARG A 249 -16.65 0.17 -1.91
CA ARG A 249 -16.98 -0.52 -0.65
C ARG A 249 -16.63 0.33 0.58
N LEU A 250 -15.47 0.98 0.59
CA LEU A 250 -15.08 1.88 1.68
C LEU A 250 -15.99 3.12 1.75
N CYS A 251 -16.45 3.65 0.61
CA CYS A 251 -17.45 4.73 0.61
C CYS A 251 -18.77 4.27 1.25
N ALA A 252 -19.25 3.05 0.97
CA ALA A 252 -20.43 2.51 1.63
C ALA A 252 -20.22 2.36 3.15
N TRP A 253 -19.10 1.73 3.54
CA TRP A 253 -18.75 1.53 4.94
C TRP A 253 -18.63 2.84 5.74
N LEU A 254 -18.05 3.89 5.15
CA LEU A 254 -17.92 5.20 5.78
C LEU A 254 -19.27 5.91 5.95
N ASP A 255 -20.21 5.71 5.02
CA ASP A 255 -21.57 6.27 5.08
C ASP A 255 -22.42 5.61 6.16
N ASP A 256 -22.29 4.28 6.31
CA ASP A 256 -22.99 3.48 7.32
C ASP A 256 -22.40 3.67 8.74
N GLY A 257 -21.55 4.69 8.94
CA GLY A 257 -20.97 5.00 10.26
C GLY A 257 -19.84 4.08 10.70
N GLY A 258 -19.44 3.12 9.86
CA GLY A 258 -18.41 2.11 10.18
C GLY A 258 -18.74 1.33 11.45
N GLU A 259 -19.97 0.84 11.56
CA GLU A 259 -20.45 0.09 12.73
C GLU A 259 -19.80 -1.28 12.86
N ASP A 260 -19.61 -2.00 11.75
CA ASP A 260 -18.83 -3.24 11.71
C ASP A 260 -17.36 -2.92 11.38
N PRO A 261 -16.43 -2.99 12.34
CA PRO A 261 -15.03 -2.79 12.03
C PRO A 261 -14.56 -3.87 11.05
N GLU A 262 -13.81 -3.48 10.01
CA GLU A 262 -13.05 -4.47 9.27
C GLU A 262 -12.05 -5.12 10.23
N ASP A 263 -12.25 -6.41 10.51
CA ASP A 263 -11.35 -7.16 11.37
C ASP A 263 -9.92 -7.12 10.83
N GLY A 264 -8.97 -6.91 11.75
CA GLY A 264 -7.55 -6.89 11.43
C GLY A 264 -7.04 -5.61 10.75
N VAL A 265 -7.84 -4.52 10.64
CA VAL A 265 -7.34 -3.23 10.11
C VAL A 265 -6.25 -2.64 10.99
N VAL A 266 -6.39 -2.75 12.30
CA VAL A 266 -5.38 -2.35 13.29
C VAL A 266 -5.25 -3.49 14.29
N ALA A 267 -4.04 -4.00 14.45
CA ALA A 267 -3.71 -5.00 15.45
C ALA A 267 -2.46 -4.57 16.22
N SER A 268 -2.42 -4.86 17.52
CA SER A 268 -1.29 -4.57 18.39
C SER A 268 -0.82 -5.84 19.10
N TYR A 269 0.49 -5.92 19.35
CA TYR A 269 1.15 -7.11 19.84
C TYR A 269 2.13 -6.72 20.96
N ARG A 270 1.95 -7.31 22.14
CA ARG A 270 2.89 -7.18 23.25
C ARG A 270 3.96 -8.27 23.11
N LEU A 271 5.21 -7.87 22.96
CA LEU A 271 6.33 -8.79 22.66
C LEU A 271 7.29 -8.98 23.85
N GLY A 272 6.94 -8.44 25.02
CA GLY A 272 7.72 -8.51 26.25
C GLY A 272 7.70 -7.20 27.03
N ALA A 273 8.48 -7.12 28.11
CA ALA A 273 8.66 -5.87 28.84
C ALA A 273 9.32 -4.81 27.94
N GLY A 274 8.69 -3.63 27.85
CA GLY A 274 9.14 -2.53 27.01
C GLY A 274 9.12 -2.82 25.50
N LYS A 275 8.54 -3.93 25.05
CA LYS A 275 8.57 -4.37 23.64
C LYS A 275 7.18 -4.53 23.09
N GLY A 276 6.89 -3.82 22.01
CA GLY A 276 5.57 -3.80 21.38
C GLY A 276 5.66 -3.70 19.87
N ALA A 277 4.61 -4.12 19.20
CA ALA A 277 4.47 -3.99 17.77
C ALA A 277 3.01 -3.73 17.40
N ALA A 278 2.80 -3.28 16.17
CA ALA A 278 1.47 -3.18 15.60
C ALA A 278 1.51 -3.42 14.09
N ALA A 279 0.37 -3.86 13.57
CA ALA A 279 0.10 -4.04 12.16
C ALA A 279 -1.11 -3.20 11.77
N VAL A 280 -1.03 -2.52 10.62
CA VAL A 280 -2.12 -1.74 10.05
C VAL A 280 -2.33 -2.11 8.59
N GLU A 281 -3.57 -2.36 8.20
CA GLU A 281 -3.94 -2.59 6.82
C GLU A 281 -4.15 -1.25 6.10
N CYS A 282 -3.13 -0.75 5.41
CA CYS A 282 -3.20 0.51 4.66
C CYS A 282 -3.56 0.28 3.17
N ALA A 283 -3.60 1.35 2.36
CA ALA A 283 -3.98 1.26 0.94
C ALA A 283 -3.13 0.27 0.14
N ARG A 284 -1.81 0.30 0.34
CA ARG A 284 -0.85 -0.57 -0.34
C ARG A 284 -0.72 -1.96 0.27
N GLY A 285 -1.32 -2.20 1.44
CA GLY A 285 -1.23 -3.49 2.14
C GLY A 285 -0.88 -3.35 3.61
N ARG A 286 -0.38 -4.43 4.18
CA ARG A 286 -0.08 -4.55 5.61
C ARG A 286 1.24 -3.88 5.98
N LEU A 287 1.16 -2.94 6.93
CA LEU A 287 2.26 -2.13 7.45
C LEU A 287 2.56 -2.56 8.88
N TYR A 288 3.84 -2.75 9.22
CA TYR A 288 4.28 -3.20 10.54
C TYR A 288 5.25 -2.23 11.19
N HIS A 289 5.07 -1.94 12.48
CA HIS A 289 6.08 -1.28 13.30
C HIS A 289 6.39 -2.17 14.51
N ALA A 290 7.67 -2.26 14.88
CA ALA A 290 8.13 -2.87 16.12
C ALA A 290 9.00 -1.87 16.89
N VAL A 291 8.78 -1.77 18.19
CA VAL A 291 9.45 -0.81 19.08
C VAL A 291 9.93 -1.51 20.36
N ALA A 292 11.12 -1.11 20.81
CA ALA A 292 11.59 -1.36 22.17
C ALA A 292 11.78 -0.02 22.88
N LEU A 293 11.33 0.04 24.13
CA LEU A 293 11.40 1.19 25.03
C LEU A 293 12.29 0.87 26.23
N ASP A 294 12.92 1.89 26.80
CA ASP A 294 13.53 1.82 28.13
C ASP A 294 12.51 2.14 29.23
N ASP A 295 12.97 2.13 30.49
CA ASP A 295 12.12 2.38 31.66
C ASP A 295 11.59 3.83 31.73
N GLU A 296 12.13 4.75 30.90
CA GLU A 296 11.69 6.15 30.77
C GLU A 296 10.83 6.40 29.51
N ASP A 297 10.32 5.34 28.87
CA ASP A 297 9.52 5.41 27.62
C ASP A 297 10.28 6.05 26.44
N ARG A 298 11.61 5.92 26.41
CA ARG A 298 12.44 6.36 25.29
C ARG A 298 12.69 5.20 24.34
N ILE A 299 12.77 5.51 23.05
CA ILE A 299 13.03 4.50 22.02
C ILE A 299 14.45 3.94 22.21
N VAL A 300 14.54 2.62 22.42
CA VAL A 300 15.78 1.85 22.35
C VAL A 300 16.02 1.38 20.91
N SER A 301 14.98 0.83 20.29
CA SER A 301 14.99 0.42 18.89
C SER A 301 13.62 0.64 18.25
N PHE A 302 13.63 0.96 16.97
CA PHE A 302 12.40 1.15 16.19
C PHE A 302 12.63 0.65 14.77
N GLU A 303 11.80 -0.29 14.34
CA GLU A 303 11.83 -0.79 12.97
C GLU A 303 10.45 -0.81 12.35
N PHE A 304 10.39 -0.58 11.04
CA PHE A 304 9.15 -0.66 10.27
C PHE A 304 9.33 -1.55 9.05
N LEU A 305 8.25 -2.20 8.62
CA LEU A 305 8.18 -2.94 7.38
C LEU A 305 6.93 -2.51 6.62
N ALA A 306 7.11 -1.83 5.49
CA ALA A 306 6.00 -1.32 4.71
C ALA A 306 5.60 -2.29 3.57
N PRO A 307 4.42 -2.11 2.97
CA PRO A 307 3.94 -2.99 1.90
C PRO A 307 4.84 -3.02 0.67
N THR A 308 5.54 -1.91 0.40
CA THR A 308 6.43 -1.76 -0.76
C THR A 308 7.59 -2.74 -0.68
N GLU A 309 8.16 -2.96 0.50
CA GLU A 309 9.29 -3.87 0.70
C GLU A 309 8.92 -5.34 0.39
N TRP A 310 7.65 -5.74 0.58
CA TRP A 310 7.15 -7.04 0.13
C TRP A 310 6.94 -7.09 -1.39
N ASN A 311 6.17 -6.13 -1.92
CA ASN A 311 5.72 -6.14 -3.32
C ASN A 311 6.88 -5.96 -4.31
N PHE A 312 7.91 -5.21 -3.92
CA PHE A 312 9.11 -4.89 -4.70
C PHE A 312 10.36 -5.63 -4.20
N HIS A 313 10.18 -6.71 -3.45
CA HIS A 313 11.28 -7.60 -3.10
C HIS A 313 11.93 -8.22 -4.36
N ALA A 314 13.24 -8.47 -4.33
CA ALA A 314 14.01 -8.99 -5.47
C ALA A 314 13.55 -10.37 -5.98
N ARG A 315 12.87 -11.15 -5.12
CA ARG A 315 12.19 -12.42 -5.46
C ARG A 315 10.66 -12.33 -5.34
N GLY A 316 10.14 -11.12 -5.25
CA GLY A 316 8.78 -10.83 -4.80
C GLY A 316 7.69 -10.86 -5.88
N PRO A 317 6.48 -10.42 -5.50
CA PRO A 317 5.29 -10.40 -6.36
C PRO A 317 5.48 -9.72 -7.71
N LEU A 318 6.12 -8.55 -7.76
CA LEU A 318 6.34 -7.84 -9.02
C LEU A 318 7.25 -8.61 -9.98
N VAL A 319 8.36 -9.17 -9.47
CA VAL A 319 9.29 -9.99 -10.27
C VAL A 319 8.56 -11.21 -10.85
N ARG A 320 7.80 -11.93 -10.02
CA ARG A 320 6.99 -13.08 -10.46
C ARG A 320 5.93 -12.70 -11.49
N SER A 321 5.37 -11.49 -11.40
CA SER A 321 4.36 -11.00 -12.35
C SER A 321 4.95 -10.59 -13.70
N LEU A 322 6.23 -10.19 -13.74
CA LEU A 322 6.92 -9.77 -14.95
C LEU A 322 7.62 -10.91 -15.68
N LYS A 323 8.30 -11.81 -14.96
CA LYS A 323 9.11 -12.87 -15.58
C LYS A 323 8.24 -13.79 -16.44
N GLY A 324 8.71 -14.08 -17.65
CA GLY A 324 8.01 -14.91 -18.63
C GLY A 324 6.97 -14.19 -19.48
N ALA A 325 6.64 -12.92 -19.20
CA ALA A 325 5.70 -12.17 -20.04
C ALA A 325 6.32 -11.82 -21.40
N MET A 326 5.57 -12.02 -22.48
CA MET A 326 5.95 -11.62 -23.83
C MET A 326 5.50 -10.19 -24.10
N LEU A 327 6.43 -9.32 -24.47
CA LEU A 327 6.19 -7.90 -24.71
C LEU A 327 6.12 -7.59 -26.20
N ALA A 328 5.26 -6.64 -26.55
CA ALA A 328 5.34 -5.96 -27.84
C ALA A 328 6.67 -5.18 -27.95
N ALA A 329 7.21 -5.07 -29.17
CA ALA A 329 8.47 -4.37 -29.41
C ALA A 329 8.36 -2.86 -29.11
N GLY A 330 9.48 -2.27 -28.69
CA GLY A 330 9.61 -0.83 -28.51
C GLY A 330 8.75 -0.25 -27.37
N ARG A 331 8.21 0.95 -27.58
CA ARG A 331 7.57 1.76 -26.53
C ARG A 331 6.34 1.06 -25.92
N GLN A 332 5.56 0.34 -26.72
CA GLN A 332 4.33 -0.30 -26.26
C GLN A 332 4.61 -1.34 -25.16
N GLY A 333 5.61 -2.20 -25.34
CA GLY A 333 6.03 -3.16 -24.31
C GLY A 333 6.56 -2.48 -23.05
N GLN A 334 7.33 -1.40 -23.20
CA GLN A 334 7.85 -0.63 -22.06
C GLN A 334 6.74 0.05 -21.26
N GLU A 335 5.71 0.59 -21.94
CA GLU A 335 4.53 1.17 -21.31
C GLU A 335 3.67 0.12 -20.61
N ALA A 336 3.57 -1.10 -21.16
CA ALA A 336 2.88 -2.22 -20.52
C ALA A 336 3.54 -2.61 -19.18
N VAL A 337 4.87 -2.73 -19.16
CA VAL A 337 5.64 -2.96 -17.92
C VAL A 337 5.45 -1.81 -16.94
N ARG A 338 5.55 -0.55 -17.38
CA ARG A 338 5.28 0.62 -16.54
C ARG A 338 3.88 0.63 -15.94
N THR A 339 2.90 0.19 -16.71
CA THR A 339 1.50 0.09 -16.27
C THR A 339 1.34 -0.99 -15.21
N LEU A 340 1.98 -2.16 -15.37
CA LEU A 340 1.99 -3.20 -14.35
C LEU A 340 2.67 -2.73 -13.07
N VAL A 341 3.88 -2.17 -13.15
CA VAL A 341 4.59 -1.66 -11.98
C VAL A 341 3.76 -0.61 -11.24
N GLY A 342 3.19 0.35 -11.98
CA GLY A 342 2.32 1.37 -11.41
C GLY A 342 1.01 0.83 -10.83
N SER A 343 0.58 -0.37 -11.23
CA SER A 343 -0.63 -1.00 -10.66
C SER A 343 -0.42 -1.57 -9.26
N PHE A 344 0.83 -1.81 -8.84
CA PHE A 344 1.20 -2.12 -7.44
C PHE A 344 1.22 -0.88 -6.53
N ASP A 345 1.11 0.33 -7.09
CA ASP A 345 1.08 1.62 -6.37
C ASP A 345 2.24 1.81 -5.36
N PRO A 346 3.52 1.77 -5.81
CA PRO A 346 4.66 1.98 -4.91
C PRO A 346 4.56 3.32 -4.19
N CYS A 347 4.97 3.36 -2.92
CA CYS A 347 4.96 4.58 -2.11
C CYS A 347 6.12 5.56 -2.42
N VAL A 348 6.97 5.21 -3.38
CA VAL A 348 8.13 5.99 -3.83
C VAL A 348 8.21 5.99 -5.36
N GLY A 349 9.03 6.89 -5.91
CA GLY A 349 9.31 6.88 -7.35
C GLY A 349 9.94 5.54 -7.79
N PHE A 350 9.89 5.27 -9.08
CA PHE A 350 10.59 4.13 -9.66
C PHE A 350 11.14 4.45 -11.05
N SER A 351 12.30 3.88 -11.35
CA SER A 351 12.94 3.92 -12.66
C SER A 351 12.79 2.56 -13.36
N LEU A 352 12.71 2.58 -14.70
CA LEU A 352 12.72 1.37 -15.51
C LEU A 352 13.88 1.45 -16.49
N SER A 353 14.66 0.38 -16.57
CA SER A 353 15.65 0.16 -17.63
C SER A 353 15.41 -1.19 -18.31
N PHE A 354 15.66 -1.24 -19.62
CA PHE A 354 15.48 -2.43 -20.44
C PHE A 354 16.81 -2.80 -21.09
N ARG A 355 17.13 -4.10 -21.09
CA ARG A 355 18.35 -4.65 -21.66
C ARG A 355 18.02 -5.90 -22.46
N GLU A 356 18.71 -6.12 -23.57
CA GLU A 356 18.70 -7.44 -24.20
C GLU A 356 19.59 -8.38 -23.36
N ALA A 357 19.10 -9.57 -23.08
CA ALA A 357 19.93 -10.65 -22.59
C ALA A 357 20.89 -11.01 -23.73
N GLY A 358 22.13 -10.55 -23.62
CA GLY A 358 23.16 -10.93 -24.58
C GLY A 358 23.20 -12.44 -24.71
N HIS A 359 23.31 -12.96 -25.93
CA HIS A 359 23.59 -14.37 -26.18
C HIS A 359 24.89 -14.71 -25.45
N ALA A 360 24.78 -15.34 -24.28
CA ALA A 360 25.91 -15.90 -23.57
C ALA A 360 26.49 -17.08 -24.35
#